data_AF-A0A920V7S2-F1
#
_entry.id   AF-A0A920V7S2-F1
#
_cell.length_a   1.000
_cell.length_b   1.000
_cell.length_c   1.000
_cell.angle_alpha   90.00
_cell.angle_beta   90.00
_cell.angle_gamma   90.00
#
_symmetry.space_group_name_H-M   'P 1'
#
loop_
_entity.id
_entity.type
_entity.pdbx_description
1 polymer ?
#
loop_
_entity_poly.entity_id
_entity_poly.type
_entity_poly.pdbx_seq_one_letter_code
_entity_poly.pdbx_strand_id
1 'polypeptide(L)'
;MIVENIFRHRQAGKNRIEAAVLGTKEIAIPVTTSTITTIAAFFPLIFMPGIAGEFISFLPKTLIVTLSSSLLVAVVINPVLCSTLMRVKVRKEITSSFDELKLVEQSRILIIYQSVLRGVIRFRFTTMLVFIFLFVSTFYWYGNNTFPRKRIEFFPKTEPSEAVVNITAPMGTTLEISDRYVTSVENFIEKDKNKLDAVVANVGQRRGSGASSSGSTTTYLSHVVLDFPSWQNWIEKPSAVIKKLRQKLELMVGVPLKLAEAKSGPPTGMPLKIEVQGENFSQMADAVEIIKKKIKNIPGLVDLSDDFDRSRPELKVIIDRDKASRLGLRAREIASTVRTAFNGRKVSVFRDGTEEYDIWVQLDQRFRKNQSDLASLFIYTPSGEPVRLSEIARVDSGPSYGSIRHVETERTITISGDAFRLPGPVLVMKAQQELKKFGSSSRS
;
A
#
# COMPACT_ATOMS: atom_id res chain seq x y z
N MET A 1 -19.98 36.07 12.08
CA MET A 1 -19.40 37.40 12.37
C MET A 1 -20.10 38.52 11.61
N ILE A 2 -20.14 38.48 10.27
CA ILE A 2 -20.78 39.54 9.46
C ILE A 2 -22.26 39.73 9.82
N VAL A 3 -23.05 38.64 9.88
CA VAL A 3 -24.48 38.68 10.26
C VAL A 3 -24.70 39.30 11.64
N GLU A 4 -23.86 38.96 12.63
CA GLU A 4 -23.96 39.47 14.00
C GLU A 4 -23.70 40.98 14.05
N ASN A 5 -22.74 41.49 13.27
CA ASN A 5 -22.47 42.92 13.24
C ASN A 5 -23.55 43.69 12.50
N ILE A 6 -24.10 43.12 11.41
CA ILE A 6 -25.27 43.70 10.75
C ILE A 6 -26.44 43.75 11.74
N PHE A 7 -26.67 42.68 12.50
CA PHE A 7 -27.70 42.62 13.53
C PHE A 7 -27.48 43.67 14.63
N ARG A 8 -26.23 43.87 15.09
CA ARG A 8 -25.85 44.94 16.03
C ARG A 8 -26.18 46.34 15.49
N HIS A 9 -25.80 46.64 14.23
CA HIS A 9 -26.13 47.92 13.59
C HIS A 9 -27.64 48.10 13.37
N ARG A 10 -28.39 47.01 13.15
CA ARG A 10 -29.86 47.04 13.09
C ARG A 10 -30.51 47.30 14.45
N GLN A 11 -29.96 46.76 15.54
CA GLN A 11 -30.42 47.05 16.90
C GLN A 11 -30.13 48.50 17.30
N ALA A 12 -29.00 49.06 16.85
CA ALA A 12 -28.64 50.47 17.04
C ALA A 12 -29.52 51.46 16.26
N GLY A 13 -30.57 50.99 15.56
CA GLY A 13 -31.57 51.82 14.91
C GLY A 13 -31.30 52.21 13.45
N LYS A 14 -30.19 51.76 12.84
CA LYS A 14 -29.85 52.08 11.44
C LYS A 14 -30.79 51.41 10.43
N ASN A 15 -30.97 52.03 9.25
CA ASN A 15 -31.81 51.49 8.19
C ASN A 15 -31.29 50.12 7.68
N ARG A 16 -32.14 49.27 7.10
CA ARG A 16 -31.79 47.89 6.71
C ARG A 16 -30.58 47.80 5.78
N ILE A 17 -30.56 48.64 4.75
CA ILE A 17 -29.48 48.69 3.75
C ILE A 17 -28.22 49.28 4.39
N GLU A 18 -28.36 50.37 5.13
CA GLU A 18 -27.26 51.06 5.79
C GLU A 18 -26.54 50.18 6.82
N ALA A 19 -27.30 49.45 7.65
CA ALA A 19 -26.76 48.51 8.63
C ALA A 19 -26.03 47.33 7.97
N ALA A 20 -26.53 46.85 6.82
CA ALA A 20 -25.88 45.79 6.06
C ALA A 20 -24.54 46.25 5.46
N VAL A 21 -24.50 47.46 4.89
CA VAL A 21 -23.28 48.03 4.28
C VAL A 21 -22.23 48.35 5.35
N LEU A 22 -22.58 49.11 6.39
CA LEU A 22 -21.65 49.49 7.46
C LEU A 22 -21.18 48.27 8.27
N GLY A 23 -22.11 47.37 8.63
CA GLY A 23 -21.79 46.17 9.39
C GLY A 23 -20.86 45.21 8.64
N THR A 24 -20.97 45.15 7.31
CA THR A 24 -20.05 44.38 6.48
C THR A 24 -18.71 45.08 6.33
N LYS A 25 -18.69 46.40 6.05
CA LYS A 25 -17.46 47.17 5.82
C LYS A 25 -16.50 47.12 7.01
N GLU A 26 -17.02 47.19 8.24
CA GLU A 26 -16.21 47.11 9.47
C GLU A 26 -15.52 45.76 9.66
N ILE A 27 -16.15 44.66 9.21
CA ILE A 27 -15.72 43.29 9.51
C ILE A 27 -15.12 42.57 8.30
N ALA A 28 -15.32 43.10 7.08
CA ALA A 28 -14.84 42.50 5.84
C ALA A 28 -13.32 42.27 5.86
N ILE A 29 -12.54 43.26 6.32
CA ILE A 29 -11.07 43.14 6.39
C ILE A 29 -10.66 42.06 7.42
N PRO A 30 -11.07 42.12 8.71
CA PRO A 30 -10.74 41.09 9.68
C PRO A 30 -11.09 39.66 9.26
N VAL A 31 -12.28 39.46 8.69
CA VAL A 31 -12.72 38.12 8.26
C VAL A 31 -11.91 37.62 7.08
N THR A 32 -11.62 38.48 6.10
CA THR A 32 -10.78 38.13 4.95
C THR A 32 -9.35 37.80 5.37
N THR A 33 -8.74 38.59 6.26
CA THR A 33 -7.39 38.30 6.75
C THR A 33 -7.35 37.00 7.55
N SER A 34 -8.38 36.73 8.37
CA SER A 34 -8.48 35.48 9.13
C SER A 34 -8.62 34.26 8.20
N THR A 35 -9.44 34.33 7.15
CA THR A 35 -9.59 33.21 6.20
C THR A 35 -8.33 33.00 5.37
N ILE A 36 -7.68 34.06 4.90
CA ILE A 36 -6.40 33.98 4.17
C ILE A 36 -5.31 33.35 5.05
N THR A 37 -5.24 33.70 6.33
CA THR A 37 -4.26 33.11 7.26
C THR A 37 -4.49 31.60 7.41
N THR A 38 -5.75 31.17 7.51
CA THR A 38 -6.08 29.74 7.52
C THR A 38 -5.68 29.06 6.21
N ILE A 39 -5.98 29.66 5.05
CA ILE A 39 -5.56 29.15 3.74
C ILE A 39 -4.03 29.02 3.67
N ALA A 40 -3.30 30.05 4.12
CA ALA A 40 -1.84 30.07 4.11
C ALA A 40 -1.22 28.98 4.99
N ALA A 41 -1.86 28.61 6.11
CA ALA A 41 -1.41 27.51 6.96
C ALA A 41 -1.55 26.14 6.28
N PHE A 42 -2.56 25.94 5.43
CA PHE A 42 -2.79 24.69 4.71
C PHE A 42 -2.10 24.63 3.33
N PHE A 43 -1.68 25.78 2.79
CA PHE A 43 -1.08 25.87 1.46
C PHE A 43 0.19 25.02 1.27
N PRO A 44 1.15 24.96 2.23
CA PRO A 44 2.36 24.14 2.07
C PRO A 44 2.07 22.64 1.91
N LEU A 45 0.96 22.14 2.45
CA LEU A 45 0.60 20.72 2.38
C LEU A 45 0.27 20.25 0.96
N ILE A 46 -0.03 21.18 0.04
CA ILE A 46 -0.26 20.86 -1.38
C ILE A 46 1.03 20.41 -2.07
N PHE A 47 2.17 20.93 -1.64
CA PHE A 47 3.48 20.66 -2.25
C PHE A 47 4.22 19.50 -1.59
N MET A 48 3.55 18.73 -0.73
CA MET A 48 4.16 17.55 -0.11
C MET A 48 4.46 16.50 -1.19
N PRO A 49 5.73 16.07 -1.37
CA PRO A 49 6.08 15.07 -2.36
C PRO A 49 5.68 13.66 -1.92
N GLY A 50 5.58 12.76 -2.91
CA GLY A 50 5.35 11.34 -2.70
C GLY A 50 3.89 10.95 -2.54
N ILE A 51 3.68 9.64 -2.40
CA ILE A 51 2.35 9.02 -2.43
C ILE A 51 1.46 9.50 -1.28
N ALA A 52 2.04 9.73 -0.09
CA ALA A 52 1.32 10.29 1.05
C ALA A 52 0.88 11.75 0.80
N GLY A 53 1.72 12.53 0.10
CA GLY A 53 1.40 13.90 -0.29
C GLY A 53 0.25 13.96 -1.28
N GLU A 54 0.22 13.08 -2.28
CA GLU A 54 -0.89 12.98 -3.23
C GLU A 54 -2.23 12.74 -2.52
N PHE A 55 -2.27 11.77 -1.60
CA PHE A 55 -3.48 11.46 -0.82
C PHE A 55 -3.88 12.60 0.13
N ILE A 56 -2.92 13.17 0.86
CA ILE A 56 -3.19 14.27 1.79
C ILE A 56 -3.60 15.54 1.04
N SER A 57 -3.14 15.75 -0.20
CA SER A 57 -3.38 16.97 -0.97
C SER A 57 -4.85 17.27 -1.25
N PHE A 58 -5.74 16.26 -1.22
CA PHE A 58 -7.17 16.44 -1.43
C PHE A 58 -7.84 17.27 -0.32
N LEU A 59 -7.41 17.10 0.93
CA LEU A 59 -7.95 17.82 2.09
C LEU A 59 -7.68 19.33 2.03
N PRO A 60 -6.43 19.82 1.88
CA PRO A 60 -6.15 21.25 1.78
C PRO A 60 -6.73 21.85 0.50
N LYS A 61 -6.72 21.16 -0.65
CA LYS A 61 -7.37 21.67 -1.88
C LYS A 61 -8.87 21.93 -1.65
N THR A 62 -9.57 20.98 -1.05
CA THR A 62 -11.00 21.13 -0.73
C THR A 62 -11.23 22.26 0.28
N LEU A 63 -10.40 22.36 1.33
CA LEU A 63 -10.50 23.43 2.32
C LEU A 63 -10.27 24.81 1.71
N ILE A 64 -9.28 24.97 0.83
CA ILE A 64 -8.99 26.26 0.20
C ILE A 64 -10.15 26.70 -0.70
N VAL A 65 -10.68 25.78 -1.52
CA VAL A 65 -11.83 26.07 -2.40
C VAL A 65 -13.08 26.42 -1.57
N THR A 66 -13.36 25.65 -0.52
CA THR A 66 -14.54 25.87 0.34
C THR A 66 -14.43 27.14 1.18
N LEU A 67 -13.27 27.45 1.76
CA LEU A 67 -13.04 28.69 2.52
C LEU A 67 -13.07 29.93 1.61
N SER A 68 -12.49 29.85 0.41
CA SER A 68 -12.54 30.95 -0.57
C SER A 68 -13.98 31.21 -1.02
N SER A 69 -14.73 30.14 -1.31
CA SER A 69 -16.15 30.26 -1.68
C SER A 69 -16.99 30.78 -0.50
N SER A 70 -16.73 30.28 0.72
CA SER A 70 -17.42 30.73 1.93
C SER A 70 -17.17 32.21 2.22
N LEU A 71 -15.95 32.71 1.99
CA LEU A 71 -15.63 34.12 2.12
C LEU A 71 -16.45 34.97 1.14
N LEU A 72 -16.56 34.54 -0.13
CA LEU A 72 -17.37 35.22 -1.14
C LEU A 72 -18.84 35.28 -0.71
N VAL A 73 -19.41 34.15 -0.30
CA VAL A 73 -20.79 34.07 0.21
C VAL A 73 -20.98 34.99 1.42
N ALA A 74 -20.00 35.04 2.33
CA ALA A 74 -20.09 35.81 3.56
C ALA A 74 -20.05 37.33 3.31
N VAL A 75 -19.29 37.81 2.34
CA VAL A 75 -19.13 39.24 2.04
C VAL A 75 -20.17 39.75 1.03
N VAL A 76 -20.62 38.90 0.10
CA VAL A 76 -21.53 39.32 -0.97
C VAL A 76 -22.98 38.92 -0.68
N ILE A 77 -23.22 37.64 -0.40
CA ILE A 77 -24.59 37.10 -0.33
C ILE A 77 -25.23 37.38 1.03
N ASN A 78 -24.50 37.13 2.13
CA ASN A 78 -25.05 37.31 3.47
C ASN A 78 -25.53 38.74 3.77
N PRO A 79 -24.81 39.81 3.37
CA PRO A 79 -25.30 41.17 3.60
C PRO A 79 -26.55 41.50 2.80
N VAL A 80 -26.64 41.02 1.55
CA VAL A 80 -27.83 41.17 0.70
C VAL A 80 -29.02 40.47 1.35
N LEU A 81 -28.87 39.21 1.76
CA LEU A 81 -29.92 38.46 2.46
C LEU A 81 -30.32 39.12 3.78
N CYS A 82 -29.36 39.63 4.55
CA CYS A 82 -29.65 40.35 5.80
C CYS A 82 -30.42 41.65 5.53
N SER A 83 -30.11 42.37 4.45
CA SER A 83 -30.80 43.63 4.12
C SER A 83 -32.28 43.43 3.76
N THR A 84 -32.63 42.30 3.15
CA THR A 84 -33.99 42.01 2.69
C THR A 84 -34.82 41.23 3.71
N LEU A 85 -34.24 40.20 4.34
CA LEU A 85 -34.95 39.24 5.18
C LEU A 85 -34.88 39.57 6.68
N MET A 86 -33.84 40.27 7.16
CA MET A 86 -33.62 40.45 8.60
C MET A 86 -34.64 41.43 9.22
N ARG A 87 -35.52 40.88 10.07
CA ARG A 87 -36.48 41.65 10.86
C ARG A 87 -35.97 41.76 12.30
N VAL A 88 -35.65 42.98 12.72
CA VAL A 88 -35.26 43.30 14.10
C VAL A 88 -36.31 44.23 14.67
N LYS A 89 -36.89 43.89 15.84
CA LYS A 89 -37.76 44.79 16.59
C LYS A 89 -36.88 45.88 17.21
N VAL A 90 -36.87 47.06 16.61
CA VAL A 90 -36.15 48.22 17.15
C VAL A 90 -36.94 48.76 18.34
N ARG A 91 -36.41 48.69 19.56
CA ARG A 91 -37.01 49.30 20.74
C ARG A 91 -36.68 50.80 20.69
N LYS A 92 -37.70 51.65 20.63
CA LYS A 92 -37.60 53.07 20.21
C LYS A 92 -37.03 54.04 21.25
N GLU A 93 -36.48 53.55 22.36
CA GLU A 93 -35.94 54.38 23.46
C GLU A 93 -34.49 54.01 23.76
N ILE A 94 -33.53 54.40 22.92
CA ILE A 94 -32.12 54.44 23.36
C ILE A 94 -31.44 55.66 22.71
N THR A 95 -31.10 56.62 23.57
CA THR A 95 -30.32 57.84 23.33
C THR A 95 -28.90 57.55 22.84
N SER A 96 -28.23 58.58 22.30
CA SER A 96 -26.98 58.58 21.52
C SER A 96 -25.68 58.14 22.23
N SER A 97 -25.77 57.24 23.21
CA SER A 97 -24.64 56.50 23.76
C SER A 97 -25.18 55.17 24.25
N PHE A 98 -25.16 54.17 23.37
CA PHE A 98 -25.42 52.80 23.75
C PHE A 98 -24.31 52.37 24.71
N ASP A 99 -24.60 52.51 26.01
CA ASP A 99 -23.82 51.95 27.10
C ASP A 99 -23.75 50.43 26.90
N GLU A 100 -22.64 49.94 26.36
CA GLU A 100 -22.34 48.51 26.20
C GLU A 100 -22.50 47.73 27.53
N LEU A 101 -22.47 48.44 28.68
CA LEU A 101 -22.60 47.88 30.01
C LEU A 101 -24.01 47.41 30.40
N LYS A 102 -25.10 47.93 29.81
CA LYS A 102 -26.45 47.54 30.26
C LYS A 102 -26.94 46.19 29.72
N LEU A 103 -26.34 45.67 28.65
CA LEU A 103 -26.54 44.29 28.20
C LEU A 103 -25.65 43.28 28.97
N VAL A 104 -24.56 43.76 29.56
CA VAL A 104 -23.65 42.98 30.43
C VAL A 104 -24.31 42.63 31.77
N GLU A 105 -25.14 43.52 32.30
CA GLU A 105 -25.81 43.32 33.60
C GLU A 105 -26.85 42.19 33.64
N GLN A 106 -27.36 41.73 32.49
CA GLN A 106 -28.43 40.71 32.46
C GLN A 106 -27.92 39.26 32.35
N SER A 107 -26.64 39.03 32.03
CA SER A 107 -26.12 37.69 31.73
C SER A 107 -25.02 37.27 32.72
N ARG A 108 -25.26 36.21 33.50
CA ARG A 108 -24.29 35.64 34.46
C ARG A 108 -22.91 35.33 33.83
N ILE A 109 -22.89 34.92 32.56
CA ILE A 109 -21.66 34.66 31.78
C ILE A 109 -20.79 35.92 31.66
N LEU A 110 -21.39 37.08 31.40
CA LEU A 110 -20.65 38.31 31.15
C LEU A 110 -20.06 38.87 32.45
N ILE A 111 -20.73 38.69 33.59
CA ILE A 111 -20.22 39.05 34.92
C ILE A 111 -19.00 38.18 35.28
N ILE A 112 -19.08 36.86 35.04
CA ILE A 112 -17.95 35.94 35.24
C ILE A 112 -16.79 36.33 34.34
N TYR A 113 -17.05 36.57 33.04
CA TYR A 113 -16.04 37.01 32.09
C TYR A 113 -15.36 38.31 32.53
N GLN A 114 -16.13 39.31 32.96
CA GLN A 114 -15.59 40.59 33.43
C GLN A 114 -14.76 40.44 34.70
N SER A 115 -15.19 39.58 35.63
CA SER A 115 -14.44 39.28 36.86
C SER A 115 -13.09 38.61 36.56
N VAL A 116 -13.09 37.61 35.67
CA VAL A 116 -11.88 36.92 35.21
C VAL A 116 -10.96 37.89 34.48
N LEU A 117 -11.50 38.72 33.57
CA LEU A 117 -10.74 39.70 32.81
C LEU A 117 -10.08 40.73 33.73
N ARG A 118 -10.81 41.25 34.73
CA ARG A 118 -10.28 42.17 35.73
C ARG A 118 -9.17 41.52 36.56
N GLY A 119 -9.31 40.23 36.89
CA GLY A 119 -8.26 39.43 37.53
C GLY A 119 -7.01 39.28 36.66
N VAL A 120 -7.17 38.96 35.38
CA VAL A 120 -6.07 38.77 34.42
C VAL A 120 -5.29 40.07 34.19
N ILE A 121 -5.99 41.21 34.08
CA ILE A 121 -5.36 42.52 33.88
C ILE A 121 -4.64 42.99 35.14
N ARG A 122 -5.21 42.76 36.34
CA ARG A 122 -4.59 43.13 37.62
C ARG A 122 -3.26 42.40 37.86
N PHE A 123 -3.17 41.13 37.46
CA PHE A 123 -1.98 40.28 37.65
C PHE A 123 -1.27 39.93 36.33
N ARG A 124 -1.12 40.89 35.41
CA ARG A 124 -0.55 40.69 34.05
C ARG A 124 0.78 39.94 34.00
N PHE A 125 1.67 40.14 34.98
CA PHE A 125 2.96 39.43 35.02
C PHE A 125 2.81 37.99 35.48
N THR A 126 1.97 37.75 36.49
CA THR A 126 1.68 36.40 36.99
C THR A 126 0.96 35.58 35.93
N THR A 127 0.00 36.15 35.20
CA THR A 127 -0.70 35.45 34.12
C THR A 127 0.22 35.11 32.95
N MET A 128 1.16 35.99 32.59
CA MET A 128 2.18 35.70 31.59
C MET A 128 3.11 34.56 32.03
N LEU A 129 3.56 34.56 33.29
CA LEU A 129 4.40 33.50 33.86
C LEU A 129 3.67 32.14 33.87
N VAL A 130 2.41 32.12 34.28
CA VAL A 130 1.58 30.91 34.26
C VAL A 130 1.41 30.38 32.84
N PHE A 131 1.21 31.26 31.85
CA PHE A 131 1.11 30.86 30.45
C PHE A 131 2.42 30.23 29.94
N ILE A 132 3.57 30.86 30.19
CA ILE A 132 4.88 30.32 29.80
C ILE A 132 5.14 28.98 30.49
N PHE A 133 4.83 28.88 31.78
CA PHE A 133 4.98 27.66 32.55
C PHE A 133 4.13 26.52 31.96
N LEU A 134 2.85 26.78 31.67
CA LEU A 134 1.97 25.80 31.03
C LEU A 134 2.48 25.41 29.64
N PHE A 135 2.90 26.37 28.83
CA PHE A 135 3.43 26.12 27.49
C PHE A 135 4.66 25.20 27.53
N VAL A 136 5.67 25.54 28.35
CA VAL A 136 6.89 24.74 28.50
C VAL A 136 6.57 23.38 29.13
N SER A 137 5.69 23.33 30.14
CA SER A 137 5.27 22.08 30.78
C SER A 137 4.55 21.16 29.79
N THR A 138 3.72 21.68 28.89
CA THR A 138 3.07 20.88 27.84
C THR A 138 4.10 20.31 26.87
N PHE A 139 5.07 21.11 26.42
CA PHE A 139 6.14 20.63 25.54
C PHE A 139 7.02 19.58 26.23
N TYR A 140 7.40 19.81 27.49
CA TYR A 140 8.18 18.88 28.29
C TYR A 140 7.44 17.55 28.51
N TRP A 141 6.16 17.63 28.88
CA TRP A 141 5.31 16.45 29.07
C TRP A 141 5.11 15.68 27.76
N TYR A 142 4.87 16.38 26.65
CA TYR A 142 4.73 15.76 25.33
C TYR A 142 6.03 15.09 24.85
N GLY A 143 7.16 15.76 25.02
CA GLY A 143 8.49 15.26 24.66
C GLY A 143 8.88 14.00 25.44
N ASN A 144 8.61 13.96 26.75
CA ASN A 144 9.01 12.82 27.58
C ASN A 144 8.04 11.63 27.49
N ASN A 145 6.72 11.86 27.41
CA ASN A 145 5.74 10.78 27.44
C ASN A 145 5.28 10.29 26.06
N THR A 146 5.19 11.16 25.06
CA THR A 146 4.54 10.83 23.76
C THR A 146 5.56 10.46 22.69
N PHE A 147 6.60 11.25 22.49
CA PHE A 147 7.61 11.03 21.43
C PHE A 147 8.31 9.65 21.49
N PRO A 148 8.67 9.09 22.66
CA PRO A 148 9.32 7.78 22.73
C PRO A 148 8.36 6.60 22.56
N ARG A 149 7.06 6.78 22.90
CA ARG A 149 6.10 5.68 23.06
C ARG A 149 5.03 5.59 21.97
N LYS A 150 4.55 6.71 21.43
CA LYS A 150 3.55 6.75 20.35
C LYS A 150 4.23 7.20 19.07
N ARG A 151 4.68 6.22 18.29
CA ARG A 151 5.35 6.43 17.01
C ARG A 151 4.36 7.03 16.00
N ILE A 152 4.88 7.83 15.07
CA ILE A 152 4.10 8.44 13.99
C ILE A 152 3.62 7.32 13.06
N GLU A 153 2.37 6.90 13.20
CA GLU A 153 1.68 6.05 12.23
C GLU A 153 0.96 6.98 11.25
N PHE A 154 1.42 7.01 9.99
CA PHE A 154 0.86 7.90 8.96
C PHE A 154 -0.59 7.54 8.57
N PHE A 155 -0.98 6.28 8.78
CA PHE A 155 -2.32 5.79 8.50
C PHE A 155 -2.82 4.96 9.68
N PRO A 156 -4.07 5.19 10.13
CA PRO A 156 -4.67 4.33 11.15
C PRO A 156 -4.83 2.92 10.60
N LYS A 157 -4.63 1.91 11.45
CA LYS A 157 -4.98 0.53 11.12
C LYS A 157 -6.50 0.42 11.09
N THR A 158 -7.07 0.46 9.89
CA THR A 158 -8.48 0.10 9.69
C THR A 158 -8.64 -1.40 9.70
N GLU A 159 -9.81 -1.90 10.08
CA GLU A 159 -10.14 -3.31 9.89
C GLU A 159 -10.11 -3.64 8.38
N PRO A 160 -9.36 -4.66 7.95
CA PRO A 160 -9.27 -5.02 6.54
C PRO A 160 -10.58 -5.65 6.06
N SER A 161 -11.02 -5.29 4.85
CA SER A 161 -12.15 -5.95 4.18
C SER A 161 -11.77 -7.30 3.59
N GLU A 162 -10.50 -7.48 3.23
CA GLU A 162 -9.97 -8.72 2.65
C GLU A 162 -8.68 -9.16 3.37
N ALA A 163 -8.45 -10.46 3.45
CA ALA A 163 -7.16 -11.04 3.80
C ALA A 163 -6.72 -12.04 2.74
N VAL A 164 -5.42 -12.13 2.49
CA VAL A 164 -4.85 -13.04 1.48
C VAL A 164 -3.89 -14.00 2.17
N VAL A 165 -4.18 -15.29 2.05
CA VAL A 165 -3.26 -16.37 2.42
C VAL A 165 -2.41 -16.68 1.21
N ASN A 166 -1.13 -16.30 1.24
CA ASN A 166 -0.17 -16.68 0.21
C ASN A 166 0.41 -18.05 0.53
N ILE A 167 0.36 -18.95 -0.43
CA ILE A 167 0.81 -20.33 -0.34
C ILE A 167 2.01 -20.48 -1.27
N THR A 168 3.18 -20.78 -0.68
CA THR A 168 4.44 -20.94 -1.41
C THR A 168 4.87 -22.39 -1.38
N ALA A 169 4.53 -23.16 -2.41
CA ALA A 169 4.97 -24.55 -2.55
C ALA A 169 6.48 -24.64 -2.93
N PRO A 170 7.14 -25.78 -2.67
CA PRO A 170 8.50 -26.01 -3.16
C PRO A 170 8.61 -25.83 -4.68
N MET A 171 9.75 -25.34 -5.15
CA MET A 171 9.96 -25.14 -6.58
C MET A 171 9.93 -26.48 -7.34
N GLY A 172 9.28 -26.49 -8.50
CA GLY A 172 9.12 -27.69 -9.33
C GLY A 172 7.88 -28.53 -9.01
N THR A 173 7.01 -28.09 -8.09
CA THR A 173 5.70 -28.73 -7.91
C THR A 173 4.83 -28.54 -9.16
N THR A 174 4.08 -29.58 -9.51
CA THR A 174 3.06 -29.50 -10.57
C THR A 174 1.83 -28.75 -10.07
N LEU A 175 1.02 -28.26 -11.01
CA LEU A 175 -0.21 -27.55 -10.66
C LEU A 175 -1.17 -28.44 -9.86
N GLU A 176 -1.24 -29.75 -10.14
CA GLU A 176 -2.13 -30.66 -9.39
C GLU A 176 -1.69 -30.84 -7.94
N ILE A 177 -0.38 -30.84 -7.67
CA ILE A 177 0.13 -30.92 -6.28
C ILE A 177 -0.15 -29.61 -5.55
N SER A 178 0.06 -28.48 -6.22
CA SER A 178 -0.25 -27.16 -5.65
C SER A 178 -1.75 -27.00 -5.36
N ASP A 179 -2.62 -27.52 -6.21
CA ASP A 179 -4.06 -27.56 -5.98
C ASP A 179 -4.41 -28.32 -4.69
N ARG A 180 -3.83 -29.51 -4.47
CA ARG A 180 -4.03 -30.27 -3.22
C ARG A 180 -3.61 -29.50 -1.97
N TYR A 181 -2.52 -28.72 -2.03
CA TYR A 181 -2.12 -27.87 -0.91
C TYR A 181 -3.16 -26.77 -0.65
N VAL A 182 -3.68 -26.15 -1.71
CA VAL A 182 -4.71 -25.11 -1.62
C VAL A 182 -6.00 -25.68 -1.05
N THR A 183 -6.48 -26.82 -1.55
CA THR A 183 -7.68 -27.51 -1.02
C THR A 183 -7.51 -27.86 0.46
N SER A 184 -6.29 -28.26 0.87
CA SER A 184 -6.01 -28.55 2.29
C SER A 184 -6.14 -27.31 3.17
N VAL A 185 -5.72 -26.13 2.66
CA VAL A 185 -5.89 -24.84 3.35
C VAL A 185 -7.35 -24.41 3.36
N GLU A 186 -8.09 -24.60 2.25
CA GLU A 186 -9.52 -24.28 2.17
C GLU A 186 -10.34 -25.09 3.19
N ASN A 187 -10.15 -26.41 3.25
CA ASN A 187 -10.81 -27.29 4.23
C ASN A 187 -10.53 -26.86 5.67
N PHE A 188 -9.35 -26.28 5.91
CA PHE A 188 -8.98 -25.80 7.23
C PHE A 188 -9.68 -24.47 7.59
N ILE A 189 -9.92 -23.61 6.60
CA ILE A 189 -10.63 -22.33 6.72
C ILE A 189 -12.16 -22.54 6.76
N GLU A 190 -12.65 -23.66 6.23
CA GLU A 190 -14.08 -23.99 6.16
C GLU A 190 -14.78 -23.92 7.54
N LYS A 191 -14.07 -24.26 8.63
CA LYS A 191 -14.61 -24.16 10.00
C LYS A 191 -14.90 -22.74 10.45
N ASP A 192 -14.21 -21.74 9.91
CA ASP A 192 -14.42 -20.32 10.18
C ASP A 192 -15.25 -19.64 9.07
N LYS A 193 -15.82 -20.39 8.12
CA LYS A 193 -16.60 -19.88 6.98
C LYS A 193 -17.79 -19.02 7.41
N ASN A 194 -18.41 -19.28 8.55
CA ASN A 194 -19.52 -18.46 9.06
C ASN A 194 -19.12 -17.01 9.39
N LYS A 195 -17.82 -16.69 9.44
CA LYS A 195 -17.29 -15.34 9.69
C LYS A 195 -16.81 -14.64 8.42
N LEU A 196 -16.86 -15.33 7.27
CA LEU A 196 -16.39 -14.87 5.97
C LEU A 196 -17.57 -14.80 5.02
N ASP A 197 -17.57 -13.86 4.10
CA ASP A 197 -18.60 -13.76 3.06
C ASP A 197 -18.25 -14.66 1.87
N ALA A 198 -16.99 -14.60 1.43
CA ALA A 198 -16.46 -15.42 0.35
C ALA A 198 -15.04 -15.91 0.63
N VAL A 199 -14.72 -17.07 0.06
CA VAL A 199 -13.36 -17.64 0.02
C VAL A 199 -13.08 -18.00 -1.43
N VAL A 200 -12.01 -17.43 -2.00
CA VAL A 200 -11.63 -17.65 -3.40
C VAL A 200 -10.20 -18.17 -3.45
N ALA A 201 -10.04 -19.42 -3.86
CA ALA A 201 -8.74 -20.01 -4.13
C ALA A 201 -8.30 -19.76 -5.58
N ASN A 202 -7.05 -19.32 -5.75
CA ASN A 202 -6.38 -19.22 -7.04
C ASN A 202 -5.09 -20.04 -7.00
N VAL A 203 -5.05 -21.08 -7.82
CA VAL A 203 -3.92 -22.02 -7.90
C VAL A 203 -3.00 -21.61 -9.04
N GLY A 204 -1.69 -21.59 -8.79
CA GLY A 204 -0.71 -21.31 -9.84
C GLY A 204 -0.71 -19.86 -10.32
N GLN A 205 -1.14 -18.93 -9.47
CA GLN A 205 -1.12 -17.52 -9.75
C GLN A 205 -0.61 -16.76 -8.53
N ARG A 206 0.33 -15.86 -8.75
CA ARG A 206 0.73 -14.89 -7.73
C ARG A 206 -0.29 -13.75 -7.73
N ARG A 207 -0.83 -13.38 -6.55
CA ARG A 207 -1.70 -12.19 -6.45
C ARG A 207 -0.94 -10.93 -6.90
N GLY A 208 -1.44 -10.29 -7.96
CA GLY A 208 -0.96 -8.97 -8.38
C GLY A 208 -1.36 -7.89 -7.38
N SER A 209 -0.52 -6.86 -7.22
CA SER A 209 -0.83 -5.67 -6.41
C SER A 209 -1.27 -4.53 -7.33
N GLY A 210 -2.44 -3.92 -7.08
CA GLY A 210 -2.97 -2.80 -7.85
C GLY A 210 -3.77 -3.16 -9.11
N ALA A 211 -3.96 -2.18 -10.01
CA ALA A 211 -4.79 -2.26 -11.21
C ALA A 211 -4.27 -3.23 -12.30
N SER A 212 -3.01 -3.68 -12.20
CA SER A 212 -2.48 -4.80 -12.97
C SER A 212 -2.85 -6.12 -12.27
N SER A 213 -4.10 -6.54 -12.42
CA SER A 213 -4.66 -7.75 -11.83
C SER A 213 -4.17 -9.05 -12.48
N SER A 214 -3.38 -8.97 -13.57
CA SER A 214 -2.74 -10.14 -14.18
C SER A 214 -1.54 -10.58 -13.32
N GLY A 215 -1.82 -11.38 -12.30
CA GLY A 215 -0.81 -12.14 -11.59
C GLY A 215 0.06 -12.93 -12.56
N SER A 216 1.38 -12.99 -12.31
CA SER A 216 2.25 -13.89 -13.06
C SER A 216 1.79 -15.33 -12.84
N THR A 217 1.52 -16.05 -13.93
CA THR A 217 1.22 -17.49 -13.88
C THR A 217 2.46 -18.26 -13.44
N THR A 218 2.30 -19.12 -12.45
CA THR A 218 3.37 -19.97 -11.91
C THR A 218 2.78 -21.33 -11.52
N THR A 219 3.58 -22.33 -11.16
CA THR A 219 3.02 -23.61 -10.66
C THR A 219 3.08 -23.74 -9.15
N TYR A 220 3.93 -22.96 -8.48
CA TYR A 220 4.27 -23.11 -7.05
C TYR A 220 3.74 -21.98 -6.16
N LEU A 221 3.31 -20.86 -6.74
CA LEU A 221 2.65 -19.79 -6.00
C LEU A 221 1.15 -19.90 -6.19
N SER A 222 0.44 -19.98 -5.07
CA SER A 222 -1.01 -19.95 -5.02
C SER A 222 -1.44 -18.98 -3.94
N HIS A 223 -2.68 -18.51 -4.00
CA HIS A 223 -3.23 -17.65 -2.97
C HIS A 223 -4.71 -17.90 -2.74
N VAL A 224 -5.15 -17.75 -1.49
CA VAL A 224 -6.56 -17.81 -1.09
C VAL A 224 -6.96 -16.44 -0.59
N VAL A 225 -7.99 -15.85 -1.20
CA VAL A 225 -8.57 -14.57 -0.80
C VAL A 225 -9.75 -14.86 0.14
N LEU A 226 -9.72 -14.22 1.30
CA LEU A 226 -10.75 -14.27 2.33
C LEU A 226 -11.44 -12.91 2.34
N ASP A 227 -12.71 -12.89 1.98
CA ASP A 227 -13.53 -11.70 2.01
C ASP A 227 -14.34 -11.65 3.30
N PHE A 228 -14.28 -10.52 4.01
CA PHE A 228 -15.00 -10.33 5.26
C PHE A 228 -16.32 -9.61 4.98
N PRO A 229 -17.41 -9.97 5.68
CA PRO A 229 -18.68 -9.30 5.51
C PRO A 229 -18.58 -7.81 5.88
N SER A 230 -19.60 -7.03 5.52
CA SER A 230 -19.67 -5.62 5.93
C SER A 230 -19.69 -5.47 7.45
N TRP A 231 -19.29 -4.29 7.94
CA TRP A 231 -19.14 -4.03 9.38
C TRP A 231 -20.39 -4.28 10.23
N GLN A 232 -21.57 -4.23 9.64
CA GLN A 232 -22.84 -4.51 10.32
C GLN A 232 -23.02 -6.01 10.64
N ASN A 233 -22.41 -6.89 9.85
CA ASN A 233 -22.60 -8.34 9.92
C ASN A 233 -21.40 -9.06 10.55
N TRP A 234 -20.50 -8.32 11.21
CA TRP A 234 -19.35 -8.90 11.90
C TRP A 234 -19.76 -9.66 13.16
N ILE A 235 -19.55 -10.97 13.15
CA ILE A 235 -19.61 -11.80 14.36
C ILE A 235 -18.38 -11.52 15.25
N GLU A 236 -17.21 -11.42 14.62
CA GLU A 236 -15.94 -11.05 15.24
C GLU A 236 -15.21 -10.03 14.36
N LYS A 237 -14.35 -9.19 14.96
CA LYS A 237 -13.54 -8.25 14.18
C LYS A 237 -12.62 -8.99 13.20
N PRO A 238 -12.52 -8.55 11.93
CA PRO A 238 -11.62 -9.17 10.94
C PRO A 238 -10.19 -9.34 11.45
N SER A 239 -9.61 -8.32 12.10
CA SER A 239 -8.28 -8.42 12.71
C SER A 239 -8.12 -9.55 13.73
N ALA A 240 -9.16 -9.83 14.51
CA ALA A 240 -9.15 -10.93 15.48
C ALA A 240 -9.25 -12.30 14.80
N VAL A 241 -10.07 -12.41 13.74
CA VAL A 241 -10.20 -13.62 12.93
C VAL A 241 -8.88 -13.92 12.23
N ILE A 242 -8.26 -12.94 11.60
CA ILE A 242 -6.95 -13.04 10.95
C ILE A 242 -5.87 -13.48 11.94
N LYS A 243 -5.85 -12.91 13.15
CA LYS A 243 -4.89 -13.33 14.19
C LYS A 243 -5.06 -14.79 14.59
N LYS A 244 -6.31 -15.25 14.77
CA LYS A 244 -6.61 -16.66 15.07
C LYS A 244 -6.23 -17.57 13.90
N LEU A 245 -6.59 -17.19 12.67
CA LEU A 245 -6.23 -17.93 11.47
C LEU A 245 -4.72 -18.03 11.30
N ARG A 246 -3.97 -16.94 11.53
CA ARG A 246 -2.49 -16.97 11.48
C ARG A 246 -1.91 -18.02 12.42
N GLN A 247 -2.32 -18.01 13.70
CA GLN A 247 -1.86 -18.99 14.69
C GLN A 247 -2.20 -20.43 14.30
N LYS A 248 -3.38 -20.64 13.71
CA LYS A 248 -3.76 -21.99 13.27
C LYS A 248 -3.01 -22.43 12.01
N LEU A 249 -2.80 -21.53 11.04
CA LEU A 249 -2.07 -21.81 9.80
C LEU A 249 -0.57 -22.04 10.05
N GLU A 250 0.01 -21.41 11.07
CA GLU A 250 1.39 -21.68 11.52
C GLU A 250 1.60 -23.12 12.01
N LEU A 251 0.54 -23.83 12.43
CA LEU A 251 0.62 -25.25 12.83
C LEU A 251 0.66 -26.21 11.64
N MET A 252 0.36 -25.73 10.43
CA MET A 252 0.32 -26.58 9.24
C MET A 252 1.74 -26.89 8.78
N VAL A 253 2.09 -28.18 8.75
CA VAL A 253 3.40 -28.65 8.31
C VAL A 253 3.39 -28.90 6.81
N GLY A 254 4.45 -28.50 6.12
CA GLY A 254 4.72 -28.89 4.73
C GLY A 254 4.77 -27.74 3.73
N VAL A 255 4.07 -26.62 3.98
CA VAL A 255 4.05 -25.47 3.07
C VAL A 255 4.18 -24.16 3.85
N PRO A 256 5.12 -23.26 3.49
CA PRO A 256 5.17 -21.92 4.06
C PRO A 256 3.91 -21.13 3.65
N LEU A 257 3.16 -20.70 4.66
CA LEU A 257 1.94 -19.90 4.54
C LEU A 257 2.21 -18.49 5.07
N LYS A 258 1.84 -17.47 4.29
CA LYS A 258 1.92 -16.06 4.72
C LYS A 258 0.57 -15.39 4.62
N LEU A 259 -0.03 -15.09 5.76
CA LEU A 259 -1.31 -14.37 5.85
C LEU A 259 -1.06 -12.85 5.87
N ALA A 260 -1.44 -12.19 4.78
CA ALA A 260 -1.35 -10.74 4.59
C ALA A 260 -2.73 -10.08 4.69
N GLU A 261 -2.79 -8.94 5.39
CA GLU A 261 -3.99 -8.11 5.49
C GLU A 261 -4.02 -7.13 4.31
N ALA A 262 -5.21 -6.87 3.75
CA ALA A 262 -5.36 -5.78 2.80
C ALA A 262 -5.06 -4.44 3.51
N LYS A 263 -4.01 -3.74 3.08
CA LYS A 263 -3.64 -2.44 3.63
C LYS A 263 -4.52 -1.36 2.98
N SER A 264 -5.29 -0.63 3.79
CA SER A 264 -5.99 0.57 3.33
C SER A 264 -5.00 1.69 3.08
N GLY A 265 -4.95 2.16 1.83
CA GLY A 265 -4.06 3.23 1.40
C GLY A 265 -3.22 2.81 0.19
N PRO A 266 -2.46 3.75 -0.38
CA PRO A 266 -1.65 3.46 -1.54
C PRO A 266 -0.60 2.36 -1.27
N PRO A 267 -0.29 1.50 -2.26
CA PRO A 267 0.72 0.46 -2.10
C PRO A 267 2.10 1.11 -1.94
N THR A 268 2.58 1.19 -0.70
CA THR A 268 3.91 1.76 -0.35
C THR A 268 5.03 0.72 -0.38
N GLY A 269 4.73 -0.52 -0.81
CA GLY A 269 5.66 -1.64 -0.78
C GLY A 269 5.95 -2.12 0.65
N MET A 270 6.98 -2.96 0.80
CA MET A 270 7.47 -3.34 2.12
C MET A 270 8.35 -2.21 2.70
N PRO A 271 8.26 -1.91 4.01
CA PRO A 271 9.00 -0.82 4.66
C PRO A 271 10.53 -0.84 4.47
N LEU A 272 11.12 -2.03 4.38
CA LEU A 272 12.54 -2.20 4.06
C LEU A 272 12.66 -2.88 2.70
N LYS A 273 13.35 -2.23 1.76
CA LYS A 273 13.74 -2.77 0.47
C LYS A 273 15.22 -2.49 0.26
N ILE A 274 16.00 -3.54 0.05
CA ILE A 274 17.44 -3.46 -0.23
C ILE A 274 17.67 -4.16 -1.56
N GLU A 275 18.23 -3.44 -2.51
CA GLU A 275 18.53 -3.95 -3.84
C GLU A 275 20.02 -4.26 -3.94
N VAL A 276 20.33 -5.49 -4.30
CA VAL A 276 21.70 -5.97 -4.53
C VAL A 276 21.86 -6.18 -6.02
N GLN A 277 22.69 -5.36 -6.65
CA GLN A 277 23.01 -5.40 -8.07
C GLN A 277 24.35 -6.09 -8.32
N GLY A 278 24.47 -6.76 -9.46
CA GLY A 278 25.71 -7.39 -9.90
C GLY A 278 25.56 -8.22 -11.16
N GLU A 279 26.68 -8.56 -11.80
CA GLU A 279 26.66 -9.36 -13.03
C GLU A 279 26.55 -10.86 -12.76
N ASN A 280 27.11 -11.33 -11.64
CA ASN A 280 27.23 -12.74 -11.27
C ASN A 280 26.23 -13.15 -10.18
N PHE A 281 25.23 -13.96 -10.54
CA PHE A 281 24.19 -14.44 -9.62
C PHE A 281 24.71 -15.22 -8.41
N SER A 282 25.80 -15.98 -8.56
CA SER A 282 26.35 -16.75 -7.44
C SER A 282 26.86 -15.81 -6.35
N GLN A 283 27.65 -14.81 -6.74
CA GLN A 283 28.18 -13.80 -5.83
C GLN A 283 27.07 -12.95 -5.20
N MET A 284 26.05 -12.59 -6.00
CA MET A 284 24.89 -11.86 -5.49
C MET A 284 24.10 -12.68 -4.46
N ALA A 285 23.90 -13.98 -4.71
CA ALA A 285 23.19 -14.87 -3.79
C ALA A 285 23.94 -15.00 -2.45
N ASP A 286 25.27 -15.13 -2.49
CA ASP A 286 26.12 -15.18 -1.30
C ASP A 286 26.08 -13.85 -0.54
N ALA A 287 26.20 -12.72 -1.24
CA ALA A 287 26.10 -11.38 -0.66
C ALA A 287 24.73 -11.15 0.01
N VAL A 288 23.65 -11.56 -0.65
CA VAL A 288 22.29 -11.48 -0.12
C VAL A 288 22.14 -12.31 1.15
N GLU A 289 22.73 -13.51 1.21
CA GLU A 289 22.70 -14.34 2.42
C GLU A 289 23.47 -13.71 3.59
N ILE A 290 24.64 -13.14 3.32
CA ILE A 290 25.44 -12.40 4.32
C ILE A 290 24.65 -11.20 4.84
N ILE A 291 24.05 -10.40 3.95
CA ILE A 291 23.22 -9.24 4.29
C ILE A 291 22.04 -9.67 5.15
N LYS A 292 21.32 -10.74 4.75
CA LYS A 292 20.19 -11.26 5.53
C LYS A 292 20.60 -11.70 6.94
N LYS A 293 21.70 -12.44 7.10
CA LYS A 293 22.17 -12.92 8.40
C LYS A 293 22.46 -11.76 9.38
N LYS A 294 22.98 -10.64 8.90
CA LYS A 294 23.28 -9.47 9.75
C LYS A 294 22.05 -8.65 10.10
N ILE A 295 21.20 -8.37 9.12
CA ILE A 295 20.03 -7.52 9.33
C ILE A 295 18.94 -8.25 10.14
N LYS A 296 18.95 -9.59 10.16
CA LYS A 296 18.01 -10.42 10.94
C LYS A 296 17.90 -10.02 12.42
N ASN A 297 18.97 -9.52 13.02
CA ASN A 297 19.02 -9.16 14.44
C ASN A 297 18.55 -7.73 14.75
N ILE A 298 18.14 -6.95 13.74
CA ILE A 298 17.66 -5.59 13.97
C ILE A 298 16.33 -5.64 14.72
N PRO A 299 16.22 -5.01 15.90
CA PRO A 299 14.99 -5.07 16.69
C PRO A 299 13.83 -4.46 15.89
N GLY A 300 12.80 -5.26 15.67
CA GLY A 300 11.56 -4.92 14.98
C GLY A 300 11.56 -5.10 13.46
N LEU A 301 12.58 -5.74 12.90
CA LEU A 301 12.49 -6.34 11.56
C LEU A 301 11.74 -7.67 11.65
N VAL A 302 10.72 -7.86 10.80
CA VAL A 302 10.00 -9.12 10.67
C VAL A 302 9.87 -9.52 9.20
N ASP A 303 9.59 -10.79 8.94
CA ASP A 303 9.31 -11.34 7.60
C ASP A 303 10.38 -11.02 6.53
N LEU A 304 11.65 -11.06 6.91
CA LEU A 304 12.78 -10.88 6.00
C LEU A 304 12.79 -11.98 4.92
N SER A 305 12.66 -11.59 3.66
CA SER A 305 12.67 -12.50 2.51
C SER A 305 13.36 -11.88 1.30
N ASP A 306 13.91 -12.71 0.42
CA ASP A 306 14.47 -12.34 -0.87
C ASP A 306 13.53 -12.77 -2.00
N ASP A 307 13.57 -12.05 -3.13
CA ASP A 307 12.85 -12.41 -4.35
C ASP A 307 13.64 -13.32 -5.30
N PHE A 308 14.82 -13.79 -4.87
CA PHE A 308 15.65 -14.68 -5.66
C PHE A 308 15.08 -16.11 -5.68
N ASP A 309 14.61 -16.53 -6.85
CA ASP A 309 14.11 -17.88 -7.09
C ASP A 309 15.28 -18.87 -7.18
N ARG A 310 15.63 -19.47 -6.04
CA ARG A 310 16.72 -20.45 -5.88
C ARG A 310 16.38 -21.76 -6.57
N SER A 311 16.74 -21.85 -7.84
CA SER A 311 16.75 -23.06 -8.67
C SER A 311 15.40 -23.72 -8.95
N ARG A 312 15.02 -23.71 -10.23
CA ARG A 312 14.04 -24.64 -10.79
C ARG A 312 14.78 -25.80 -11.48
N PRO A 313 14.37 -27.05 -11.23
CA PRO A 313 14.86 -28.17 -12.02
C PRO A 313 14.51 -27.97 -13.50
N GLU A 314 15.50 -27.97 -14.37
CA GLU A 314 15.31 -27.85 -15.82
C GLU A 314 16.04 -29.00 -16.52
N LEU A 315 15.40 -29.56 -17.54
CA LEU A 315 16.03 -30.51 -18.46
C LEU A 315 16.65 -29.74 -19.63
N LYS A 316 17.98 -29.71 -19.69
CA LYS A 316 18.73 -29.01 -20.73
C LYS A 316 19.14 -29.98 -21.83
N VAL A 317 18.70 -29.68 -23.05
CA VAL A 317 19.11 -30.42 -24.26
C VAL A 317 20.30 -29.71 -24.89
N ILE A 318 21.49 -30.26 -24.71
CA ILE A 318 22.74 -29.74 -25.26
C ILE A 318 23.02 -30.48 -26.56
N ILE A 319 22.81 -29.79 -27.68
CA ILE A 319 22.96 -30.37 -29.02
C ILE A 319 24.44 -30.46 -29.37
N ASP A 320 24.89 -31.66 -29.76
CA ASP A 320 26.21 -31.88 -30.35
C ASP A 320 26.13 -31.51 -31.84
N ARG A 321 26.64 -30.31 -32.16
CA ARG A 321 26.55 -29.76 -33.52
C ARG A 321 27.29 -30.59 -34.56
N ASP A 322 28.38 -31.25 -34.17
CA ASP A 322 29.21 -32.02 -35.09
C ASP A 322 28.51 -33.34 -35.45
N LYS A 323 27.93 -34.02 -34.46
CA LYS A 323 27.12 -35.23 -34.70
C LYS A 323 25.85 -34.92 -35.48
N ALA A 324 25.13 -33.85 -35.13
CA ALA A 324 23.94 -33.43 -35.85
C ALA A 324 24.25 -33.11 -37.33
N SER A 325 25.37 -32.42 -37.58
CA SER A 325 25.75 -32.00 -38.94
C SER A 325 26.15 -33.18 -39.83
N ARG A 326 26.77 -34.23 -39.27
CA ARG A 326 27.05 -35.48 -40.00
C ARG A 326 25.80 -36.17 -40.53
N LEU A 327 24.66 -35.98 -39.85
CA LEU A 327 23.36 -36.55 -40.22
C LEU A 327 22.49 -35.55 -41.02
N GLY A 328 23.06 -34.41 -41.42
CA GLY A 328 22.34 -33.36 -42.14
C GLY A 328 21.31 -32.59 -41.30
N LEU A 329 21.31 -32.76 -39.98
CA LEU A 329 20.33 -32.14 -39.08
C LEU A 329 20.79 -30.76 -38.63
N ARG A 330 19.88 -29.78 -38.69
CA ARG A 330 20.12 -28.44 -38.14
C ARG A 330 19.65 -28.35 -36.70
N ALA A 331 20.36 -27.59 -35.86
CA ALA A 331 19.96 -27.36 -34.47
C ALA A 331 18.53 -26.82 -34.33
N ARG A 332 18.06 -26.01 -35.29
CA ARG A 332 16.69 -25.50 -35.33
C ARG A 332 15.64 -26.61 -35.51
N GLU A 333 15.92 -27.61 -36.34
CA GLU A 333 15.00 -28.73 -36.58
C GLU A 333 14.88 -29.58 -35.32
N ILE A 334 16.01 -29.97 -34.74
CA ILE A 334 16.09 -30.69 -33.45
C ILE A 334 15.28 -29.95 -32.38
N ALA A 335 15.55 -28.65 -32.19
CA ALA A 335 14.84 -27.84 -31.20
C ALA A 335 13.33 -27.74 -31.48
N SER A 336 12.92 -27.62 -32.75
CA SER A 336 11.51 -27.54 -33.15
C SER A 336 10.76 -28.85 -32.93
N THR A 337 11.41 -30.00 -33.17
CA THR A 337 10.85 -31.33 -32.94
C THR A 337 10.69 -31.58 -31.44
N VAL A 338 11.72 -31.28 -30.64
CA VAL A 338 11.65 -31.39 -29.17
C VAL A 338 10.55 -30.49 -28.61
N ARG A 339 10.48 -29.22 -29.06
CA ARG A 339 9.43 -28.28 -28.62
C ARG A 339 8.03 -28.75 -29.02
N THR A 340 7.85 -29.23 -30.25
CA THR A 340 6.55 -29.72 -30.73
C THR A 340 6.13 -30.97 -29.97
N ALA A 341 7.06 -31.90 -29.70
CA ALA A 341 6.79 -33.08 -28.91
C ALA A 341 6.37 -32.69 -27.49
N PHE A 342 7.19 -31.91 -26.78
CA PHE A 342 7.02 -31.65 -25.34
C PHE A 342 6.08 -30.50 -24.98
N ASN A 343 6.21 -29.33 -25.60
CA ASN A 343 5.39 -28.15 -25.28
C ASN A 343 4.13 -28.08 -26.15
N GLY A 344 4.09 -28.87 -27.22
CA GLY A 344 3.08 -28.74 -28.25
C GLY A 344 3.37 -27.60 -29.22
N ARG A 345 2.86 -27.74 -30.44
CA ARG A 345 2.85 -26.68 -31.44
C ARG A 345 1.41 -26.42 -31.87
N LYS A 346 0.98 -25.16 -31.76
CA LYS A 346 -0.26 -24.71 -32.40
C LYS A 346 -0.08 -24.83 -33.91
N VAL A 347 -0.88 -25.69 -34.54
CA VAL A 347 -0.81 -25.96 -35.98
C VAL A 347 -1.91 -25.26 -36.76
N SER A 348 -3.07 -25.08 -36.14
CA SER A 348 -4.23 -24.44 -36.76
C SER A 348 -5.18 -23.91 -35.70
N VAL A 349 -6.23 -23.23 -36.15
CA VAL A 349 -7.37 -22.80 -35.34
C VAL A 349 -8.61 -23.34 -36.01
N PHE A 350 -9.45 -24.05 -35.25
CA PHE A 350 -10.77 -24.47 -35.67
C PHE A 350 -11.78 -23.42 -35.22
N ARG A 351 -12.61 -22.93 -36.13
CA ARG A 351 -13.63 -21.92 -35.81
C ARG A 351 -15.01 -22.56 -35.84
N ASP A 352 -15.76 -22.38 -34.77
CA ASP A 352 -17.16 -22.77 -34.69
C ASP A 352 -18.00 -21.54 -34.29
N GLY A 353 -18.69 -20.97 -35.28
CA GLY A 353 -19.41 -19.70 -35.11
C GLY A 353 -18.50 -18.54 -34.72
N THR A 354 -18.69 -18.02 -33.49
CA THR A 354 -17.88 -16.95 -32.91
C THR A 354 -16.74 -17.47 -32.02
N GLU A 355 -16.65 -18.77 -31.80
CA GLU A 355 -15.64 -19.39 -30.95
C GLU A 355 -14.46 -19.90 -31.78
N GLU A 356 -13.25 -19.68 -31.28
CA GLU A 356 -12.01 -20.15 -31.89
C GLU A 356 -11.32 -21.16 -30.96
N TYR A 357 -11.00 -22.34 -31.51
CA TYR A 357 -10.37 -23.44 -30.81
C TYR A 357 -8.98 -23.70 -31.39
N ASP A 358 -7.95 -23.52 -30.57
CA ASP A 358 -6.57 -23.78 -30.99
C ASP A 358 -6.29 -25.28 -31.13
N ILE A 359 -5.81 -25.70 -32.30
CA ILE A 359 -5.39 -27.08 -32.54
C ILE A 359 -3.90 -27.19 -32.23
N TRP A 360 -3.58 -27.99 -31.20
CA TRP A 360 -2.22 -28.28 -30.77
C TRP A 360 -1.81 -29.70 -31.15
N VAL A 361 -0.63 -29.85 -31.75
CA VAL A 361 0.01 -31.16 -31.95
C VAL A 361 1.08 -31.34 -30.89
N GLN A 362 1.01 -32.46 -30.18
CA GLN A 362 1.94 -32.83 -29.13
C GLN A 362 2.02 -34.35 -28.99
N LEU A 363 3.10 -34.86 -28.39
CA LEU A 363 3.25 -36.29 -28.14
C LEU A 363 2.26 -36.75 -27.05
N ASP A 364 1.90 -38.04 -26.99
CA ASP A 364 1.10 -38.56 -25.88
C ASP A 364 1.83 -38.34 -24.54
N GLN A 365 1.11 -38.07 -23.46
CA GLN A 365 1.67 -37.80 -22.13
C GLN A 365 2.58 -38.95 -21.64
N ARG A 366 2.30 -40.20 -22.06
CA ARG A 366 3.10 -41.39 -21.68
C ARG A 366 4.55 -41.33 -22.16
N PHE A 367 4.83 -40.59 -23.22
CA PHE A 367 6.18 -40.45 -23.79
C PHE A 367 6.85 -39.12 -23.42
N ARG A 368 6.37 -38.45 -22.36
CA ARG A 368 6.85 -37.12 -21.96
C ARG A 368 7.02 -36.94 -20.46
N LYS A 369 6.94 -38.01 -19.66
CA LYS A 369 6.97 -37.90 -18.20
C LYS A 369 8.40 -37.81 -17.68
N ASN A 370 9.30 -38.56 -18.29
CA ASN A 370 10.63 -38.78 -17.75
C ASN A 370 11.72 -38.21 -18.66
N GLN A 371 12.88 -37.91 -18.08
CA GLN A 371 14.09 -37.52 -18.82
C GLN A 371 14.48 -38.60 -19.86
N SER A 372 14.26 -39.88 -19.55
CA SER A 372 14.50 -40.99 -20.47
C SER A 372 13.63 -40.93 -21.72
N ASP A 373 12.40 -40.41 -21.62
CA ASP A 373 11.49 -40.27 -22.75
C ASP A 373 12.01 -39.18 -23.71
N LEU A 374 12.57 -38.11 -23.16
CA LEU A 374 13.23 -37.06 -23.94
C LEU A 374 14.46 -37.59 -24.67
N ALA A 375 15.30 -38.40 -23.99
CA ALA A 375 16.48 -39.01 -24.60
C ALA A 375 16.15 -40.02 -25.71
N SER A 376 15.02 -40.73 -25.59
CA SER A 376 14.56 -41.73 -26.57
C SER A 376 13.70 -41.15 -27.70
N LEU A 377 13.49 -39.83 -27.73
CA LEU A 377 12.73 -39.16 -28.78
C LEU A 377 13.38 -39.37 -30.16
N PHE A 378 12.59 -39.81 -31.14
CA PHE A 378 13.03 -39.95 -32.52
C PHE A 378 13.01 -38.62 -33.26
N ILE A 379 14.10 -38.32 -33.96
CA ILE A 379 14.27 -37.18 -34.86
C ILE A 379 14.59 -37.76 -36.23
N TYR A 380 13.79 -37.37 -37.22
CA TYR A 380 13.96 -37.82 -38.59
C TYR A 380 14.95 -36.93 -39.31
N THR A 381 15.95 -37.53 -39.95
CA THR A 381 16.89 -36.83 -40.84
C THR A 381 16.17 -36.35 -42.10
N PRO A 382 16.77 -35.43 -42.88
CA PRO A 382 16.26 -35.09 -44.21
C PRO A 382 16.17 -36.30 -45.17
N SER A 383 16.96 -37.36 -44.92
CA SER A 383 16.88 -38.65 -45.63
C SER A 383 15.75 -39.57 -45.15
N GLY A 384 15.04 -39.22 -44.08
CA GLY A 384 13.92 -39.99 -43.53
C GLY A 384 14.31 -41.05 -42.50
N GLU A 385 15.58 -41.15 -42.13
CA GLU A 385 16.07 -42.12 -41.14
C GLU A 385 15.76 -41.62 -39.71
N PRO A 386 15.22 -42.48 -38.82
CA PRO A 386 14.96 -42.11 -37.44
C PRO A 386 16.24 -42.20 -36.59
N VAL A 387 16.61 -41.11 -35.95
CA VAL A 387 17.77 -41.02 -35.05
C VAL A 387 17.29 -40.65 -33.65
N ARG A 388 17.81 -41.30 -32.61
CA ARG A 388 17.43 -40.97 -31.23
C ARG A 388 18.09 -39.67 -30.79
N LEU A 389 17.37 -38.84 -30.03
CA LEU A 389 17.91 -37.57 -29.53
C LEU A 389 19.22 -37.78 -28.73
N SER A 390 19.32 -38.87 -27.96
CA SER A 390 20.53 -39.21 -27.19
C SER A 390 21.80 -39.41 -28.03
N GLU A 391 21.68 -39.70 -29.33
CA GLU A 391 22.84 -39.89 -30.21
C GLU A 391 23.44 -38.56 -30.69
N ILE A 392 22.61 -37.52 -30.77
CA ILE A 392 22.96 -36.19 -31.32
C ILE A 392 22.90 -35.06 -30.29
N ALA A 393 22.39 -35.32 -29.09
CA ALA A 393 22.30 -34.35 -28.01
C ALA A 393 22.44 -35.04 -26.65
N ARG A 394 23.03 -34.32 -25.70
CA ARG A 394 23.09 -34.72 -24.30
C ARG A 394 21.97 -34.06 -23.52
N VAL A 395 21.24 -34.84 -22.73
CA VAL A 395 20.17 -34.34 -21.85
C VAL A 395 20.70 -34.32 -20.42
N ASP A 396 21.00 -33.12 -19.91
CA ASP A 396 21.43 -32.95 -18.52
C ASP A 396 20.29 -32.35 -17.69
N SER A 397 20.11 -32.84 -16.46
CA SER A 397 19.25 -32.20 -15.46
C SER A 397 20.09 -31.24 -14.65
N GLY A 398 19.69 -29.98 -14.59
CA GLY A 398 20.45 -28.96 -13.88
C GLY A 398 19.57 -27.91 -13.22
N PRO A 399 20.09 -27.23 -12.19
CA PRO A 399 19.44 -26.06 -11.64
C PRO A 399 19.40 -24.94 -12.70
N SER A 400 18.26 -24.27 -12.80
CA SER A 400 18.07 -23.08 -13.62
C SER A 400 17.44 -21.97 -12.78
N TYR A 401 17.70 -20.71 -13.12
CA TYR A 401 17.14 -19.59 -12.35
C TYR A 401 15.64 -19.46 -12.63
N GLY A 402 14.82 -19.40 -11.58
CA GLY A 402 13.35 -19.42 -11.75
C GLY A 402 12.78 -18.12 -12.32
N SER A 403 13.38 -16.99 -11.98
CA SER A 403 13.12 -15.69 -12.61
C SER A 403 14.37 -14.82 -12.50
N ILE A 404 14.56 -13.94 -13.47
CA ILE A 404 15.63 -12.94 -13.47
C ILE A 404 14.97 -11.57 -13.49
N ARG A 405 15.26 -10.78 -12.45
CA ARG A 405 14.73 -9.43 -12.29
C ARG A 405 15.80 -8.42 -12.66
N HIS A 406 15.35 -7.36 -13.33
CA HIS A 406 16.20 -6.23 -13.66
C HIS A 406 15.60 -4.95 -13.11
N VAL A 407 16.43 -4.11 -12.50
CA VAL A 407 16.08 -2.74 -12.12
C VAL A 407 17.05 -1.84 -12.86
N GLU A 408 16.53 -0.89 -13.64
CA GLU A 408 17.34 0.00 -14.48
C GLU A 408 18.30 -0.78 -15.40
N THR A 409 17.82 -1.88 -16.00
CA THR A 409 18.58 -2.80 -16.88
C THR A 409 19.67 -3.64 -16.21
N GLU A 410 19.96 -3.43 -14.93
CA GLU A 410 20.90 -4.26 -14.18
C GLU A 410 20.19 -5.41 -13.47
N ARG A 411 20.86 -6.56 -13.38
CA ARG A 411 20.35 -7.72 -12.64
C ARG A 411 20.33 -7.39 -11.16
N THR A 412 19.17 -7.58 -10.53
CA THR A 412 18.95 -7.17 -9.14
C THR A 412 18.26 -8.27 -8.35
N ILE A 413 18.78 -8.56 -7.16
CA ILE A 413 18.08 -9.33 -6.13
C ILE A 413 17.58 -8.36 -5.08
N THR A 414 16.27 -8.39 -4.80
CA THR A 414 15.64 -7.53 -3.81
C THR A 414 15.43 -8.30 -2.51
N ILE A 415 16.02 -7.79 -1.44
CA ILE A 415 15.72 -8.20 -0.07
C ILE A 415 14.61 -7.28 0.46
N SER A 416 13.52 -7.89 0.90
CA SER A 416 12.38 -7.18 1.46
C SER A 416 12.12 -7.61 2.91
N GLY A 417 11.72 -6.66 3.76
CA GLY A 417 11.37 -6.94 5.15
C GLY A 417 10.25 -6.03 5.63
N ASP A 418 9.40 -6.57 6.49
CA ASP A 418 8.33 -5.81 7.12
C ASP A 418 8.81 -5.22 8.47
N ALA A 419 8.19 -4.12 8.86
CA ALA A 419 8.54 -3.39 10.07
C ALA A 419 7.49 -3.65 11.16
N PHE A 420 7.90 -4.32 12.24
CA PHE A 420 7.06 -4.49 13.41
C PHE A 420 7.44 -3.47 14.48
N ARG A 421 6.49 -2.59 14.82
CA ARG A 421 6.63 -1.56 15.87
C ARG A 421 7.75 -0.52 15.63
N LEU A 422 8.28 -0.39 14.41
CA LEU A 422 9.14 0.73 13.99
C LEU A 422 8.62 1.40 12.71
N PRO A 423 8.80 2.73 12.58
CA PRO A 423 8.59 3.41 11.30
C PRO A 423 9.61 2.91 10.26
N GLY A 424 9.17 2.72 9.02
CA GLY A 424 10.03 2.30 7.91
C GLY A 424 11.34 3.10 7.78
N PRO A 425 11.33 4.44 7.83
CA PRO A 425 12.57 5.23 7.74
C PRO A 425 13.59 4.94 8.85
N VAL A 426 13.13 4.65 10.07
CA VAL A 426 14.02 4.31 11.20
C VAL A 426 14.61 2.91 11.00
N LEU A 427 13.84 1.98 10.45
CA LEU A 427 14.31 0.65 10.12
C LEU A 427 15.39 0.70 9.03
N VAL A 428 15.15 1.48 7.96
CA VAL A 428 16.13 1.70 6.88
C VAL A 428 17.41 2.33 7.43
N MET A 429 17.30 3.35 8.29
CA MET A 429 18.47 3.98 8.90
C MET A 429 19.30 3.00 9.74
N LYS A 430 18.65 2.16 10.56
CA LYS A 430 19.35 1.12 11.33
C LYS A 430 20.01 0.08 10.44
N ALA A 431 19.32 -0.37 9.39
CA ALA A 431 19.87 -1.30 8.41
C ALA A 431 21.09 -0.70 7.71
N GLN A 432 21.03 0.57 7.31
CA GLN A 432 22.17 1.29 6.71
C GLN A 432 23.35 1.42 7.68
N GLN A 433 23.11 1.68 8.96
CA GLN A 433 24.18 1.75 9.97
C GLN A 433 24.90 0.41 10.13
N GLU A 434 24.15 -0.69 10.21
CA GLU A 434 24.73 -2.03 10.29
C GLU A 434 25.50 -2.42 9.03
N LEU A 435 25.01 -2.02 7.85
CA LEU A 435 25.71 -2.25 6.59
C LEU A 435 26.97 -1.38 6.43
N LYS A 436 26.94 -0.12 6.90
CA LYS A 436 28.11 0.77 6.82
C LYS A 436 29.29 0.27 7.66
N LYS A 437 29.03 -0.29 8.85
CA LYS A 437 30.06 -0.94 9.69
C LYS A 437 30.81 -2.06 8.93
N PHE A 438 30.14 -2.71 7.98
CA PHE A 438 30.75 -3.74 7.15
C PHE A 438 31.59 -3.15 6.00
N GLY A 439 31.09 -2.12 5.31
CA GLY A 439 31.84 -1.45 4.24
C GLY A 439 33.17 -0.84 4.71
N SER A 440 33.24 -0.40 5.98
CA SER A 440 34.49 0.07 6.59
C SER A 440 35.45 -1.05 6.98
N SER A 441 34.94 -2.24 7.32
CA SER A 441 35.77 -3.40 7.70
C SER A 441 36.27 -4.22 6.51
N SER A 442 35.71 -4.03 5.31
CA SER A 442 36.15 -4.68 4.06
C SER A 442 37.16 -3.85 3.26
N ARG A 443 37.42 -2.60 3.67
CA ARG A 443 38.43 -1.71 3.08
C ARG A 443 39.74 -1.66 3.88
N SER A 444 39.81 -2.40 4.98
CA SER A 444 41.04 -2.74 5.72
C SER A 444 41.37 -4.20 5.45
#